data_AF-A0AAE4TRE0-F1
#
_entry.id   AF-A0AAE4TRE0-F1
#
_cell.length_a   1.000
_cell.length_b   1.000
_cell.length_c   1.000
_cell.angle_alpha   90.00
_cell.angle_beta   90.00
_cell.angle_gamma   90.00
#
_symmetry.space_group_name_H-M   'P 1'
#
loop_
_entity.id
_entity.type
_entity.pdbx_description
1 polymer ?
#
loop_
_entity_poly.entity_id
_entity_poly.type
_entity_poly.pdbx_seq_one_letter_code
_entity_poly.pdbx_strand_id
1 'polypeptide(L)'
;MNEIEYEKGYEDIAAASPYIDWEIDGDRALIHLVYVPPSQRGKGIGKQLFQSVLDAIKHEAVKTIRLMSAPLCGRSTTEYWKSLGFVSAYEGGQPDNIRVLHKAVNGFELPPIESVPDGEERHYIFD
;
A
#
# COMPACT_ATOMS: atom_id res chain seq x y z
N MET A 1 10.35 29.48 -16.90
CA MET A 1 9.79 28.18 -16.47
C MET A 1 10.58 27.81 -15.23
N ASN A 2 9.93 27.73 -14.07
CA ASN A 2 10.61 27.35 -12.84
C ASN A 2 10.70 25.83 -12.81
N GLU A 3 11.92 25.30 -12.78
CA GLU A 3 12.19 23.91 -12.46
C GLU A 3 11.78 23.70 -11.00
N ILE A 4 10.81 22.81 -10.78
CA ILE A 4 10.47 22.32 -9.45
C ILE A 4 11.49 21.22 -9.17
N GLU A 5 12.41 21.46 -8.24
CA GLU A 5 13.28 20.40 -7.71
C GLU A 5 12.41 19.41 -6.93
N TYR A 6 12.29 18.19 -7.44
CA TYR A 6 11.59 17.10 -6.76
C TYR A 6 12.53 16.41 -5.78
N GLU A 7 12.05 16.07 -4.58
CA GLU A 7 12.80 15.25 -3.63
C GLU A 7 13.17 13.89 -4.26
N LYS A 8 14.43 13.49 -4.11
CA LYS A 8 14.97 12.22 -4.58
C LYS A 8 14.08 11.06 -4.10
N GLY A 9 13.60 10.22 -5.02
CA GLY A 9 12.63 9.15 -4.72
C GLY A 9 11.17 9.44 -5.11
N TYR A 10 10.87 10.63 -5.65
CA TYR A 10 9.56 11.00 -6.21
C TYR A 10 9.60 11.28 -7.72
N GLU A 11 10.59 10.73 -8.41
CA GLU A 11 10.83 10.94 -9.85
C GLU A 11 9.61 10.55 -10.72
N ASP A 12 8.76 9.64 -10.22
CA ASP A 12 7.56 9.17 -10.92
C ASP A 12 6.30 10.04 -10.74
N ILE A 13 6.33 11.11 -9.94
CA ILE A 13 5.19 12.04 -9.85
C ILE A 13 4.95 12.73 -11.22
N ALA A 14 5.94 12.70 -12.13
CA ALA A 14 5.82 13.14 -13.51
C ALA A 14 5.25 12.08 -14.48
N ALA A 15 4.99 10.84 -14.04
CA ALA A 15 4.49 9.79 -14.92
C ALA A 15 3.14 10.19 -15.54
N ALA A 16 3.06 10.14 -16.87
CA ALA A 16 1.82 10.46 -17.58
C ALA A 16 0.76 9.36 -17.42
N SER A 17 1.18 8.16 -17.02
CA SER A 17 0.35 6.95 -16.98
C SER A 17 0.24 6.39 -15.56
N PRO A 18 -0.93 5.84 -15.19
CA PRO A 18 -1.11 5.15 -13.92
C PRO A 18 -0.31 3.84 -13.88
N TYR A 19 0.24 3.49 -12.72
CA TYR A 19 0.97 2.23 -12.53
C TYR A 19 0.92 1.76 -11.07
N ILE A 20 1.27 0.49 -10.88
CA ILE A 20 1.40 -0.18 -9.59
C ILE A 20 2.68 -1.00 -9.61
N ASP A 21 3.49 -0.84 -8.57
CA ASP A 21 4.72 -1.59 -8.34
C ASP A 21 4.53 -2.50 -7.12
N TRP A 22 4.86 -3.78 -7.31
CA TRP A 22 4.62 -4.82 -6.31
C TRP A 22 5.48 -6.06 -6.59
N GLU A 23 5.73 -6.84 -5.53
CA GLU A 23 6.45 -8.11 -5.61
C GLU A 23 5.82 -9.19 -4.71
N ILE A 24 6.28 -10.43 -4.85
CA ILE A 24 5.96 -11.53 -3.93
C ILE A 24 7.14 -11.76 -2.99
N ASP A 25 6.86 -11.76 -1.69
CA ASP A 25 7.80 -12.09 -0.62
C ASP A 25 7.21 -13.23 0.23
N GLY A 26 7.68 -14.45 -0.02
CA GLY A 26 7.20 -15.65 0.65
C GLY A 26 5.71 -15.89 0.42
N ASP A 27 4.91 -15.84 1.51
CA ASP A 27 3.45 -15.99 1.45
C ASP A 27 2.70 -14.64 1.41
N ARG A 28 3.42 -13.56 1.08
CA ARG A 28 2.89 -12.20 1.00
C ARG A 28 3.13 -11.60 -0.39
N ALA A 29 2.24 -10.72 -0.82
CA ALA A 29 2.53 -9.78 -1.88
C ALA A 29 2.68 -8.37 -1.30
N LEU A 30 3.71 -7.65 -1.71
CA LEU A 30 4.05 -6.34 -1.17
C LEU A 30 3.77 -5.29 -2.23
N ILE A 31 2.93 -4.31 -1.93
CA ILE A 31 2.72 -3.16 -2.82
C ILE A 31 3.66 -2.04 -2.36
N HIS A 32 4.65 -1.74 -3.19
CA HIS A 32 5.63 -0.68 -2.92
C HIS A 32 5.06 0.69 -3.27
N LEU A 33 4.39 0.79 -4.42
CA LEU A 33 3.90 2.07 -4.93
C LEU A 33 2.65 1.90 -5.79
N VAL A 34 1.71 2.82 -5.62
CA VAL A 34 0.61 3.02 -6.56
C VAL A 34 0.53 4.48 -6.93
N TYR A 35 0.55 4.74 -8.22
CA TYR A 35 0.41 6.08 -8.74
C TYR A 35 -0.73 6.18 -9.73
N VAL A 36 -1.58 7.18 -9.51
CA VAL A 36 -2.60 7.61 -10.46
C VAL A 36 -2.44 9.12 -10.65
N PRO A 37 -2.18 9.59 -11.89
CA PRO A 37 -2.06 11.02 -12.17
C PRO A 37 -3.30 11.81 -11.71
N PRO A 38 -3.16 13.02 -11.16
CA PRO A 38 -4.28 13.80 -10.64
C PRO A 38 -5.47 13.93 -11.60
N SER A 39 -5.22 14.13 -12.90
CA SER A 39 -6.22 14.23 -13.97
C SER A 39 -7.01 12.93 -14.24
N GLN A 40 -6.54 11.81 -13.70
CA GLN A 40 -7.10 10.47 -13.87
C GLN A 40 -7.72 9.90 -12.59
N ARG A 41 -7.56 10.57 -11.44
CA ARG A 41 -8.14 10.16 -10.15
C ARG A 41 -9.67 10.25 -10.18
N GLY A 42 -10.33 9.50 -9.29
CA GLY A 42 -11.79 9.44 -9.20
C GLY A 42 -12.49 8.63 -10.29
N LYS A 43 -11.73 8.04 -11.23
CA LYS A 43 -12.26 7.24 -12.36
C LYS A 43 -12.18 5.73 -12.13
N GLY A 44 -11.85 5.29 -10.91
CA GLY A 44 -11.69 3.87 -10.58
C GLY A 44 -10.38 3.22 -11.04
N ILE A 45 -9.46 3.96 -11.66
CA ILE A 45 -8.19 3.43 -12.18
C ILE A 45 -7.34 2.76 -11.10
N GLY A 46 -7.20 3.38 -9.91
CA GLY A 46 -6.46 2.75 -8.81
C GLY A 46 -7.04 1.39 -8.40
N LYS A 47 -8.37 1.25 -8.44
CA LYS A 47 -9.05 -0.02 -8.16
C LYS A 47 -8.77 -1.04 -9.25
N GLN A 48 -8.69 -0.62 -10.52
CA GLN A 48 -8.34 -1.50 -11.64
C GLN A 48 -6.89 -2.00 -11.54
N LEU A 49 -5.94 -1.11 -11.19
CA LEU A 49 -4.55 -1.50 -10.92
C LEU A 49 -4.49 -2.53 -9.79
N PHE A 50 -5.18 -2.28 -8.68
CA PHE A 50 -5.23 -3.23 -7.57
C PHE A 50 -5.89 -4.56 -7.96
N GLN A 51 -6.95 -4.55 -8.77
CA GLN A 51 -7.56 -5.77 -9.29
C GLN A 51 -6.56 -6.57 -10.14
N SER A 52 -5.72 -5.90 -10.93
CA SER A 52 -4.70 -6.60 -11.71
C SER A 52 -3.67 -7.34 -10.84
N VAL A 53 -3.35 -6.80 -9.65
CA VAL A 53 -2.53 -7.52 -8.65
C VAL A 53 -3.26 -8.74 -8.13
N LEU A 54 -4.54 -8.60 -7.75
CA LEU A 54 -5.35 -9.74 -7.27
C LEU A 54 -5.43 -10.86 -8.30
N ASP A 55 -5.60 -10.50 -9.57
CA ASP A 55 -5.68 -11.47 -10.66
C ASP A 55 -4.31 -12.17 -10.89
N ALA A 56 -3.20 -11.43 -10.78
CA ALA A 56 -1.85 -11.96 -10.93
C ALA A 56 -1.46 -12.94 -9.82
N ILE A 57 -1.84 -12.67 -8.56
CA ILE A 57 -1.49 -13.54 -7.43
C ILE A 57 -2.49 -14.68 -7.18
N LYS A 58 -3.58 -14.75 -7.96
CA LYS A 58 -4.72 -15.66 -7.69
C LYS A 58 -4.35 -17.14 -7.59
N HIS A 59 -3.32 -17.54 -8.33
CA HIS A 59 -2.86 -18.93 -8.39
C HIS A 59 -1.58 -19.17 -7.57
N GLU A 60 -1.09 -18.14 -6.88
CA GLU A 60 0.10 -18.22 -6.04
C GLU A 60 -0.25 -18.61 -4.61
N ALA A 61 0.73 -19.14 -3.87
CA ALA A 61 0.60 -19.46 -2.44
C ALA A 61 0.63 -18.22 -1.53
N VAL A 62 0.20 -17.06 -2.06
CA VAL A 62 0.10 -15.80 -1.35
C VAL A 62 -1.16 -15.82 -0.47
N LYS A 63 -0.97 -15.53 0.81
CA LYS A 63 -2.03 -15.45 1.82
C LYS A 63 -2.48 -14.02 2.06
N THR A 64 -1.55 -13.07 2.00
CA THR A 64 -1.84 -11.67 2.31
C THR A 64 -1.17 -10.70 1.33
N ILE A 65 -1.76 -9.53 1.17
CA ILE A 65 -1.11 -8.35 0.57
C ILE A 65 -0.76 -7.39 1.70
N ARG A 66 0.45 -6.80 1.68
CA ARG A 66 0.92 -5.80 2.65
C ARG A 66 1.40 -4.52 1.96
N LEU A 67 1.18 -3.38 2.61
CA LEU A 67 1.64 -2.07 2.15
C LEU A 67 1.75 -1.09 3.30
N MET A 68 2.48 0.01 3.09
CA MET A 68 2.41 1.18 3.96
C MET A 68 1.65 2.30 3.26
N SER A 69 0.60 2.84 3.89
CA SER A 69 -0.13 3.96 3.31
C SER A 69 0.72 5.23 3.36
N ALA A 70 0.73 6.01 2.27
CA ALA A 70 1.46 7.26 2.18
C ALA A 70 0.66 8.46 2.73
N PRO A 71 1.33 9.47 3.34
CA PRO A 71 0.74 10.76 3.63
C PRO A 71 0.82 11.65 2.37
N LEU A 72 -0.26 12.35 2.05
CA LEU A 72 -0.39 13.22 0.89
C LEU A 72 -0.93 14.58 1.32
N CYS A 73 -0.04 15.56 1.53
CA CYS A 73 -0.38 16.98 1.79
C CYS A 73 -1.63 17.19 2.65
N GLY A 74 -1.67 16.60 3.86
CA GLY A 74 -2.77 16.72 4.82
C GLY A 74 -3.90 15.69 4.68
N ARG A 75 -3.79 14.74 3.76
CA ARG A 75 -4.65 13.55 3.66
C ARG A 75 -3.79 12.29 3.71
N SER A 76 -4.37 11.16 4.06
CA SER A 76 -3.69 9.85 3.98
C SER A 76 -4.36 8.98 2.93
N THR A 77 -3.56 8.14 2.26
CA THR A 77 -4.10 7.06 1.40
C THR A 77 -4.73 5.92 2.20
N THR A 78 -4.65 5.92 3.53
CA THR A 78 -5.24 4.89 4.41
C THR A 78 -6.71 4.61 4.09
N GLU A 79 -7.54 5.63 3.95
CA GLU A 79 -8.98 5.43 3.73
C GLU A 79 -9.29 4.84 2.35
N TYR A 80 -8.46 5.15 1.35
CA TYR A 80 -8.54 4.48 0.05
C TYR A 80 -8.27 2.98 0.19
N TRP A 81 -7.19 2.59 0.88
CA TRP A 81 -6.86 1.18 1.09
C TRP A 81 -7.89 0.44 1.95
N LYS A 82 -8.41 1.07 3.01
CA LYS A 82 -9.51 0.52 3.79
C LYS A 82 -10.76 0.27 2.96
N SER A 83 -11.07 1.13 1.99
CA SER A 83 -12.19 0.92 1.06
C SER A 83 -12.01 -0.32 0.16
N LEU A 84 -10.78 -0.80 0.00
CA LEU A 84 -10.43 -2.05 -0.71
C LEU A 84 -10.38 -3.27 0.24
N GLY A 85 -10.76 -3.07 1.51
CA GLY A 85 -10.80 -4.10 2.54
C GLY A 85 -9.43 -4.43 3.15
N PHE A 86 -8.51 -3.47 3.13
CA PHE A 86 -7.31 -3.53 3.98
C PHE A 86 -7.65 -3.10 5.42
N VAL A 87 -6.91 -3.65 6.37
CA VAL A 87 -6.94 -3.24 7.79
C VAL A 87 -5.52 -3.02 8.30
N SER A 88 -5.36 -2.34 9.44
CA SER A 88 -4.05 -2.15 10.04
C SER A 88 -3.48 -3.49 10.52
N ALA A 89 -2.20 -3.74 10.21
CA ALA A 89 -1.51 -4.95 10.63
C ALA A 89 -1.01 -4.87 12.08
N TYR A 90 -0.90 -3.65 12.60
CA TYR A 90 -0.42 -3.36 13.95
C TYR A 90 -1.39 -2.46 14.72
N GLU A 91 -1.38 -2.60 16.04
CA GLU A 91 -1.95 -1.65 16.99
C GLU A 91 -0.87 -1.20 17.99
N GLY A 92 -0.97 0.03 18.50
CA GLY A 92 0.02 0.58 19.45
C GLY A 92 1.35 0.99 18.81
N GLY A 93 2.34 1.25 19.66
CA GLY A 93 3.66 1.74 19.26
C GLY A 93 3.66 3.16 18.71
N GLN A 94 4.58 3.43 17.78
CA GLN A 94 4.66 4.72 17.11
C GLN A 94 3.43 4.98 16.22
N PRO A 95 2.99 6.25 16.07
CA PRO A 95 1.78 6.60 15.30
C PRO A 95 1.75 6.09 13.86
N ASP A 96 2.91 5.89 13.23
CA ASP A 96 3.01 5.44 11.85
C ASP A 96 2.77 3.93 11.68
N ASN A 97 2.83 3.13 12.74
CA ASN A 97 2.57 1.68 12.68
C ASN A 97 1.16 1.37 12.15
N ILE A 98 0.17 2.22 12.45
CA ILE A 98 -1.22 2.06 12.00
C ILE A 98 -1.36 2.16 10.47
N ARG A 99 -0.34 2.69 9.79
CA ARG A 99 -0.29 2.87 8.33
C ARG A 99 0.26 1.65 7.62
N VAL A 100 0.83 0.67 8.32
CA VAL A 100 1.09 -0.64 7.75
C VAL A 100 -0.23 -1.39 7.69
N LEU A 101 -0.68 -1.67 6.47
CA LEU A 101 -1.96 -2.28 6.19
C LEU A 101 -1.76 -3.65 5.57
N HIS A 102 -2.69 -4.56 5.84
CA HIS A 102 -2.73 -5.87 5.21
C HIS A 102 -4.15 -6.28 4.78
N LYS A 103 -4.23 -7.23 3.85
CA LYS A 103 -5.48 -7.82 3.36
C LYS A 103 -5.26 -9.31 3.08
N ALA A 104 -6.15 -10.17 3.55
CA ALA A 104 -6.13 -11.58 3.16
C ALA A 104 -6.66 -11.77 1.73
N VAL A 105 -6.06 -12.72 1.01
CA VAL A 105 -6.36 -13.05 -0.37
C VAL A 105 -6.45 -14.56 -0.56
N ASN A 106 -6.89 -15.01 -1.73
CA ASN A 106 -6.91 -16.43 -2.12
C ASN A 106 -7.66 -17.36 -1.15
N GLY A 107 -8.61 -16.82 -0.38
CA GLY A 107 -9.41 -17.58 0.58
C GLY A 107 -8.73 -17.84 1.93
N PHE A 108 -7.55 -17.29 2.16
CA PHE A 108 -6.89 -17.35 3.47
C PHE A 108 -7.51 -16.38 4.47
N GLU A 109 -7.23 -16.61 5.75
CA GLU A 109 -7.56 -15.69 6.83
C GLU A 109 -6.41 -14.71 7.08
N LEU A 110 -6.75 -13.52 7.59
CA LEU A 110 -5.74 -12.58 8.04
C LEU A 110 -5.04 -13.13 9.29
N PRO A 111 -3.71 -12.95 9.42
CA PRO A 111 -3.06 -13.13 10.70
C PRO A 111 -3.65 -12.13 11.73
N PRO A 112 -3.63 -12.47 13.03
CA PRO A 112 -4.04 -11.54 14.08
C PRO A 112 -3.27 -10.21 13.97
N ILE A 113 -3.94 -9.12 14.33
CA ILE A 113 -3.30 -7.81 14.48
C ILE A 113 -2.28 -7.93 15.61
N GLU A 114 -1.04 -7.50 15.37
CA GLU A 114 0.03 -7.54 16.36
C GLU A 114 0.02 -6.27 17.20
N SER A 115 0.02 -6.42 18.53
CA SER A 115 0.19 -5.31 19.46
C SER A 115 1.67 -4.95 19.58
N VAL A 116 2.00 -3.71 19.26
CA VAL A 116 3.37 -3.17 19.28
C VAL A 116 3.56 -2.36 20.57
N PRO A 117 4.62 -2.61 21.36
CA PRO A 117 4.92 -1.84 22.57
C PRO A 117 5.10 -0.35 22.28
N ASP A 118 4.73 0.50 23.25
CA ASP A 118 4.87 1.94 23.13
C ASP A 118 6.30 2.37 22.80
N GLY A 119 6.44 3.23 21.79
CA GLY A 119 7.73 3.71 21.31
C GLY A 119 8.41 2.82 20.26
N GLU A 120 7.94 1.58 20.05
CA GLU A 120 8.45 0.71 19.00
C GLU A 120 7.89 1.05 17.61
N GLU A 121 8.76 0.89 16.62
CA GLU A 121 8.54 1.30 15.24
C GLU A 121 8.50 0.07 14.32
N ARG A 122 7.41 -0.07 13.56
CA ARG A 122 7.23 -1.09 12.54
C ARG A 122 6.90 -0.40 11.21
N HIS A 123 7.93 0.13 10.55
CA HIS A 123 7.78 0.91 9.33
C HIS A 123 8.04 0.12 8.05
N TYR A 124 8.63 -1.08 8.18
CA TYR A 124 8.96 -1.90 7.04
C TYR A 124 7.82 -2.89 6.76
N ILE A 125 7.41 -2.95 5.49
CA ILE A 125 6.63 -4.06 4.95
C ILE A 125 7.45 -5.37 4.90
N PHE A 126 8.77 -5.25 5.06
CA PHE A 126 9.75 -6.31 5.20
C PHE A 126 10.02 -6.54 6.69
N ASP A 127 9.98 -7.80 7.13
CA ASP A 127 10.23 -8.17 8.53
C ASP A 127 11.71 -8.46 8.77
#